data_AF-A0A538PXK0-F1
#
_entry.id   AF-A0A538PXK0-F1
#
_cell.length_a   1.000
_cell.length_b   1.000
_cell.length_c   1.000
_cell.angle_alpha   90.00
_cell.angle_beta   90.00
_cell.angle_gamma   90.00
#
_symmetry.space_group_name_H-M   'P 1'
#
loop_
_entity.id
_entity.type
_entity.pdbx_description
1 polymer ?
#
loop_
_entity_poly.entity_id
_entity_poly.type
_entity_poly.pdbx_seq_one_letter_code
_entity_poly.pdbx_strand_id
1 'polypeptide(L)' 'MCYELGDGDGALEDVVARELSRGARVVCEPVIAAAFGRRIAFVFRRSRRLIEYVEPRRPDQAL' A
#
# COMPACT_ATOMS: atom_id res chain seq x y z
N MET A 1 -2.82 5.38 8.57
CA MET A 1 -2.09 4.23 9.16
C MET A 1 -1.28 3.60 8.04
N CYS A 2 -0.04 3.21 8.30
CA CYS A 2 0.87 2.67 7.29
C CYS A 2 1.05 1.17 7.54
N TYR A 3 0.92 0.38 6.48
CA TYR A 3 1.18 -1.05 6.48
C TYR A 3 2.24 -1.35 5.43
N GLU A 4 3.38 -1.87 5.89
CA GLU A 4 4.35 -2.50 5.03
C GLU A 4 3.87 -3.91 4.71
N LEU A 5 3.88 -4.27 3.43
CA LEU A 5 3.52 -5.61 2.99
C LEU A 5 4.61 -6.60 3.41
N GLY A 6 4.19 -7.78 3.84
CA GLY A 6 5.06 -8.90 4.17
C GLY A 6 4.92 -10.05 3.20
N ASP A 7 5.67 -11.11 3.48
CA ASP A 7 5.57 -12.37 2.76
C ASP A 7 4.13 -12.92 2.84
N GLY A 8 3.54 -13.20 1.68
CA GLY A 8 2.17 -13.73 1.57
C GLY A 8 1.06 -12.69 1.39
N ASP A 9 1.34 -11.39 1.48
CA ASP A 9 0.34 -10.35 1.21
C ASP A 9 0.01 -10.19 -0.29
N GLY A 10 0.89 -10.69 -1.16
CA GLY A 10 0.80 -10.53 -2.62
C GLY A 10 1.36 -9.20 -3.11
N ALA A 11 1.11 -8.87 -4.38
CA ALA A 11 1.54 -7.59 -4.94
C ALA A 11 0.71 -6.43 -4.36
N LEU A 12 1.26 -5.22 -4.41
CA LEU A 12 0.56 -4.01 -3.96
C LEU A 12 -0.78 -3.81 -4.69
N GLU A 13 -0.83 -4.14 -5.98
CA GLU A 13 -2.04 -4.15 -6.80
C GLU A 13 -3.11 -5.09 -6.24
N ASP A 14 -2.72 -6.30 -5.84
CA ASP A 14 -3.64 -7.30 -5.29
C ASP A 14 -4.26 -6.79 -3.98
N VAL A 15 -3.45 -6.13 -3.15
CA VAL A 15 -3.90 -5.54 -1.89
C VAL A 15 -4.91 -4.42 -2.16
N VAL A 16 -4.62 -3.53 -3.10
CA VAL A 16 -5.51 -2.44 -3.50
C VAL A 16 -6.82 -2.98 -4.07
N ALA A 17 -6.76 -3.99 -4.95
CA ALA A 17 -7.94 -4.64 -5.51
C ALA A 17 -8.82 -5.31 -4.43
N ARG A 18 -8.20 -5.94 -3.42
CA ARG A 18 -8.94 -6.50 -2.26
C ARG A 18 -9.59 -5.42 -1.40
N GLU A 19 -8.95 -4.27 -1.23
CA GLU A 19 -9.54 -3.14 -0.51
C GLU A 19 -10.73 -2.55 -1.27
N LEU A 20 -10.60 -2.39 -2.59
CA LEU A 20 -11.69 -1.98 -3.48
C LEU A 20 -12.87 -2.95 -3.42
N SER A 21 -12.64 -4.26 -3.48
CA SER A 21 -13.73 -5.26 -3.37
C SER A 21 -14.43 -5.25 -2.00
N ARG A 22 -13.76 -4.72 -0.98
CA ARG A 22 -14.33 -4.45 0.36
C ARG A 22 -14.97 -3.06 0.46
N GLY A 23 -15.08 -2.31 -0.63
CA GLY A 23 -15.72 -0.99 -0.66
C GLY A 23 -14.85 0.15 -0.15
N ALA A 24 -13.52 -0.01 -0.16
CA ALA A 24 -12.64 1.14 -0.06
C ALA A 24 -12.68 1.97 -1.35
N ARG A 25 -12.19 3.20 -1.29
CA ARG A 25 -11.90 4.05 -2.45
C ARG A 25 -10.39 4.19 -2.60
N VAL A 26 -9.87 4.07 -3.82
CA VAL A 26 -8.47 4.43 -4.08
C VAL A 26 -8.34 5.95 -4.06
N VAL A 27 -7.41 6.43 -3.25
CA VAL A 27 -7.04 7.85 -3.16
C VAL A 27 -5.78 8.09 -3.99
N CYS A 28 -4.85 7.13 -3.98
CA CYS A 28 -3.67 7.11 -4.80
C CYS A 28 -3.43 5.69 -5.28
N GLU A 29 -3.40 5.50 -6.59
CA GLU A 29 -2.97 4.24 -7.21
C GLU A 29 -1.52 3.91 -6.82
N PRO A 30 -1.07 2.65 -6.98
CA PRO A 30 0.32 2.27 -6.79
C PRO A 30 1.30 3.17 -7.55
N VAL A 31 2.15 3.90 -6.83
CA VAL A 31 3.16 4.82 -7.38
C VAL A 31 4.47 4.73 -6.62
N ILE A 32 5.60 5.04 -7.27
CA ILE A 32 6.89 5.13 -6.60
C ILE A 32 6.93 6.38 -5.71
N ALA A 33 7.14 6.18 -4.41
CA ALA A 33 7.43 7.25 -3.47
C ALA A 33 8.89 7.69 -3.61
N ALA A 34 9.11 8.89 -4.15
CA ALA A 34 10.45 9.40 -4.43
C ALA A 34 11.37 9.45 -3.20
N ALA A 35 10.81 9.70 -2.01
CA ALA A 35 11.59 9.83 -0.78
C ALA A 35 12.26 8.52 -0.32
N PHE A 36 11.68 7.36 -0.64
CA PHE A 36 12.16 6.06 -0.13
C PHE A 36 12.38 5.01 -1.23
N GLY A 37 12.11 5.36 -2.49
CA GLY A 37 12.33 4.45 -3.63
C GLY A 37 11.49 3.18 -3.59
N ARG A 38 10.31 3.21 -2.96
CA ARG A 38 9.39 2.07 -2.84
C ARG A 38 8.01 2.44 -3.37
N ARG A 39 7.25 1.49 -3.89
CA ARG A 39 5.87 1.78 -4.29
C ARG A 39 4.96 1.86 -3.08
N ILE A 40 4.05 2.82 -3.15
CA ILE A 40 3.00 3.04 -2.16
C ILE A 40 1.64 3.16 -2.85
N ALA A 41 0.58 2.86 -2.11
CA ALA A 41 -0.79 3.16 -2.51
C ALA A 41 -1.58 3.69 -1.31
N PHE A 42 -2.57 4.55 -1.57
CA PHE A 42 -3.47 5.04 -0.54
C PHE A 42 -4.90 4.63 -0.83
N VAL A 43 -5.57 4.05 0.18
CA VAL A 43 -6.99 3.76 0.13
C VAL A 43 -7.73 4.40 1.30
N PHE A 44 -8.94 4.87 1.05
CA PHE A 44 -9.86 5.33 2.07
C PHE A 44 -10.92 4.26 2.34
N ARG A 45 -10.85 3.65 3.52
CA ARG A 45 -11.76 2.56 3.91
C ARG A 45 -13.11 3.10 4.38
N ARG A 46 -14.14 2.25 4.33
CA ARG A 46 -15.48 2.54 4.89
C ARG A 46 -15.47 2.94 6.37
N SER A 47 -14.46 2.48 7.11
CA SER A 47 -14.22 2.84 8.52
C SER A 47 -13.71 4.28 8.71
N ARG A 48 -13.70 5.10 7.64
CA ARG A 48 -13.21 6.48 7.60
C ARG A 48 -11.73 6.61 7.97
N ARG A 49 -10.94 5.59 7.62
CA ARG A 49 -9.48 5.58 7.81
C ARG A 49 -8.79 5.65 6.47
N LEU A 50 -7.81 6.54 6.36
CA LEU A 50 -6.83 6.55 5.29
C LEU A 50 -5.71 5.56 5.63
N ILE A 51 -5.49 4.62 4.71
CA ILE A 51 -4.49 3.58 4.84
C ILE A 51 -3.46 3.76 3.73
N GLU A 52 -2.20 3.76 4.12
CA GLU A 52 -1.06 3.65 3.23
C GLU A 52 -0.60 2.19 3.21
N TYR A 53 -0.42 1.64 2.02
CA TYR A 53 0.25 0.37 1.81
C TYR A 53 1.59 0.62 1.13
N VAL A 54 2.64 -0.02 1.63
CA VAL A 54 4.02 0.18 1.16
C VAL A 54 4.62 -1.17 0.83
N GLU A 55 5.31 -1.27 -0.30
CA GLU A 55 6.05 -2.49 -0.64
C GLU A 55 7.11 -2.85 0.41
N PRO A 56 7.46 -4.15 0.52
CA PRO A 56 8.49 -4.60 1.43
C PRO A 56 9.81 -3.86 1.16
N ARG A 57 10.61 -3.64 2.21
CA ARG A 57 11.98 -3.16 2.02
C ARG A 57 12.79 -4.19 1.25
N ARG A 58 13.62 -3.72 0.33
CA ARG A 58 14.70 -4.53 -0.23
C ARG A 58 15.86 -4.63 0.77
N PRO A 59 16.67 -5.69 0.73
CA PRO A 59 17.77 -5.90 1.68
C PRO A 59 18.78 -4.74 1.74
N ASP A 60 18.91 -3.98 0.66
CA ASP A 60 19.81 -2.82 0.50
C ASP A 60 19.21 -1.50 1.00
N GLN A 61 17.95 -1.51 1.45
CA GLN A 61 17.23 -0.32 1.93
C GLN A 61 17.11 -0.35 3.46
N ALA A 62 18.19 0.00 4.16
CA ALA A 62 18.15 0.26 5.61
C ALA A 62 17.65 1.70 5.89
N LEU A 63 17.03 1.89 7.07
CA LEU A 63 16.43 3.15 7.54
C LEU A 63 17.37 4.36 7.47
#